data_AF-A0A0F3IG20-F1
#
_entry.id   AF-A0A0F3IG20-F1
#
_cell.length_a   1.000
_cell.length_b   1.000
_cell.length_c   1.000
_cell.angle_alpha   90.00
_cell.angle_beta   90.00
_cell.angle_gamma   90.00
#
_symmetry.space_group_name_H-M   'P 1'
#
loop_
_entity.id
_entity.type
_entity.pdbx_description
1 polymer ?
#
loop_
_entity_poly.entity_id
_entity_poly.type
_entity_poly.pdbx_seq_one_letter_code
_entity_poly.pdbx_strand_id
1 'polypeptide(L)'
;MLGDLNLLASYIMQKIQITSLIGNTLRNNPHMALSALLFITGICFLNSKFSMISGALFGAGASLLGAWVTEINKRRTDTEDKKRRESDARKYLAPELKRTIDRALFIHQRAVANFSMASSEYTGHQFSELNDLQKDFIPYMPSLYPNSPQFQNLSGDDATTLVFYYDSLHALDKGVIDWWNREGQLPVNIFLCILTLVDEALTLAESCIKNFDLENLYPPKYESHPTLSSKVETSKKIQKMYERFISKDVKKNSLGKKHSLTSRLKGRAARLVVL
;
A
#
# COMPACT_ATOMS: atom_id res chain seq x y z
N MET A 1 -0.89 24.78 -56.92
CA MET A 1 -0.22 25.76 -56.06
C MET A 1 -0.49 25.59 -54.56
N LEU A 2 -1.61 25.01 -54.10
CA LEU A 2 -1.85 24.77 -52.66
C LEU A 2 -1.12 23.54 -52.07
N GLY A 3 -0.73 22.56 -52.89
CA GLY A 3 -0.05 21.34 -52.43
C GLY A 3 1.38 21.57 -51.91
N ASP A 4 2.14 22.46 -52.56
CA ASP A 4 3.54 22.74 -52.18
C ASP A 4 3.66 23.51 -50.87
N LEU A 5 2.68 24.36 -50.54
CA LEU A 5 2.65 25.13 -49.29
C LEU A 5 2.43 24.25 -48.05
N ASN A 6 1.60 23.20 -48.16
CA ASN A 6 1.36 22.27 -47.06
C ASN A 6 2.57 21.34 -46.81
N LEU A 7 3.28 20.97 -47.87
CA LEU A 7 4.52 20.18 -47.78
C LEU A 7 5.65 21.01 -47.15
N LEU A 8 5.76 22.29 -47.53
CA LEU A 8 6.71 23.22 -46.92
C LEU A 8 6.40 23.48 -45.43
N ALA A 9 5.13 23.67 -45.08
CA ALA A 9 4.70 23.89 -43.71
C ALA A 9 4.93 22.67 -42.80
N SER A 10 4.66 21.46 -43.31
CA SER A 10 4.95 20.21 -42.60
C SER A 10 6.45 20.02 -42.37
N TYR A 11 7.28 20.29 -43.39
CA TYR A 11 8.73 20.22 -43.29
C TYR A 11 9.31 21.25 -42.30
N ILE A 12 8.77 22.47 -42.28
CA ILE A 12 9.18 23.52 -41.35
C ILE A 12 8.77 23.16 -39.91
N MET A 13 7.54 22.68 -39.68
CA MET A 13 7.08 22.23 -38.35
C MET A 13 7.90 21.05 -37.82
N GLN A 14 8.24 20.09 -38.69
CA GLN A 14 9.11 18.98 -38.34
C GLN A 14 10.53 19.45 -37.98
N LYS A 15 11.10 20.39 -38.74
CA LYS A 15 12.40 21.00 -38.39
C LYS A 15 12.36 21.75 -37.06
N ILE A 16 11.29 22.48 -36.75
CA ILE A 16 11.13 23.24 -35.50
C ILE A 16 10.98 22.30 -34.29
N GLN A 17 10.22 21.21 -34.43
CA GLN A 17 10.14 20.19 -33.39
C GLN A 17 11.48 19.51 -33.14
N ILE A 18 12.23 19.19 -34.21
CA ILE A 18 13.54 18.56 -34.08
C ILE A 18 14.55 19.52 -33.42
N THR A 19 14.60 20.79 -33.82
CA THR A 19 15.52 21.77 -33.21
C THR A 19 15.18 22.09 -31.75
N SER A 20 13.90 22.14 -31.38
CA SER A 20 13.50 22.33 -29.97
C SER A 20 13.80 21.09 -29.10
N LEU A 21 13.64 19.87 -29.65
CA LEU A 21 14.01 18.63 -28.96
C LEU A 21 15.53 18.56 -28.74
N ILE A 22 16.32 18.88 -29.77
CA ILE A 22 17.78 18.89 -29.71
C ILE A 22 18.26 19.97 -28.71
N GLY A 23 17.67 21.17 -28.74
CA GLY A 23 18.00 22.26 -27.82
C GLY A 23 17.74 21.91 -26.35
N ASN A 24 16.60 21.28 -26.03
CA ASN A 24 16.31 20.82 -24.68
C ASN A 24 17.23 19.67 -24.24
N THR A 25 17.59 18.76 -25.16
CA THR A 25 18.48 17.64 -24.85
C THR A 25 19.92 18.12 -24.60
N LEU A 26 20.39 19.11 -25.36
CA LEU A 26 21.69 19.79 -25.19
C LEU A 26 21.75 20.57 -23.88
N ARG A 27 20.70 21.31 -23.54
CA ARG A 27 20.65 22.11 -22.30
C ARG A 27 20.68 21.25 -21.04
N ASN A 28 20.11 20.05 -21.10
CA ASN A 28 20.08 19.10 -19.98
C ASN A 28 21.35 18.24 -19.89
N ASN A 29 22.24 18.26 -20.90
CA ASN A 29 23.43 17.42 -20.96
C ASN A 29 24.67 18.22 -21.42
N PRO A 30 25.42 18.84 -20.50
CA PRO A 30 26.54 19.73 -20.84
C PRO A 30 27.66 19.02 -21.63
N HIS A 31 27.89 17.72 -21.38
CA HIS A 31 28.89 16.93 -22.12
C HIS A 31 28.53 16.72 -23.60
N MET A 32 27.23 16.53 -23.92
CA MET A 32 26.76 16.42 -25.30
C MET A 32 26.91 17.75 -26.03
N ALA A 33 26.58 18.86 -25.36
CA ALA A 33 26.70 20.20 -25.93
C ALA A 33 28.15 20.60 -26.19
N LEU A 34 29.03 20.34 -25.23
CA LEU A 34 30.45 20.64 -25.36
C LEU A 34 31.08 19.79 -26.46
N SER A 35 30.74 18.51 -26.55
CA SER A 35 31.23 17.66 -27.63
C SER A 35 30.74 18.12 -29.01
N ALA A 36 29.44 18.38 -29.18
CA ALA A 36 28.90 18.87 -30.45
C ALA A 36 29.58 20.16 -30.90
N LEU A 37 29.85 21.08 -29.96
CA LEU A 37 30.58 22.32 -30.23
C LEU A 37 32.03 22.07 -30.64
N LEU A 38 32.73 21.11 -30.02
CA LEU A 38 34.09 20.70 -30.40
C LEU A 38 34.14 20.05 -31.79
N PHE A 39 33.15 19.23 -32.14
CA PHE A 39 33.04 18.67 -33.49
C PHE A 39 32.77 19.75 -34.53
N ILE A 40 31.85 20.69 -34.27
CA ILE A 40 31.53 21.80 -35.20
C ILE A 40 32.76 22.71 -35.39
N THR A 41 33.42 23.09 -34.29
CA THR A 41 34.64 23.91 -34.38
C THR A 41 35.77 23.15 -35.09
N GLY A 42 35.95 21.86 -34.82
CA GLY A 42 36.87 20.99 -35.55
C GLY A 42 36.63 20.98 -37.07
N ILE A 43 35.37 20.87 -37.51
CA ILE A 43 34.98 20.93 -38.93
C ILE A 43 35.35 22.28 -39.57
N CYS A 44 35.17 23.40 -38.85
CA CYS A 44 35.60 24.71 -39.35
C CYS A 44 37.13 24.81 -39.51
N PHE A 45 37.90 24.22 -38.58
CA PHE A 45 39.37 24.24 -38.63
C PHE A 45 39.97 23.27 -39.66
N LEU A 46 39.23 22.23 -40.08
CA LEU A 46 39.63 21.30 -41.14
C LEU A 46 39.93 21.98 -42.49
N ASN A 47 39.20 23.05 -42.81
CA ASN A 47 39.39 23.84 -44.04
C ASN A 47 40.50 24.91 -43.93
N SER A 48 41.21 24.97 -42.81
CA SER A 48 42.26 25.96 -42.53
C SER A 48 43.65 25.31 -42.50
N LYS A 49 44.72 26.12 -42.42
CA LYS A 49 46.10 25.62 -42.28
C LYS A 49 46.39 24.95 -40.92
N PHE A 50 45.41 24.88 -40.02
CA PHE A 50 45.57 24.38 -38.64
C PHE A 50 45.00 22.96 -38.44
N SER A 51 45.36 22.03 -39.31
CA SER A 51 44.92 20.62 -39.26
C SER A 51 45.21 19.94 -37.90
N MET A 52 46.32 20.30 -37.25
CA MET A 52 46.69 19.78 -35.92
C MET A 52 45.68 20.15 -34.82
N ILE A 53 45.13 21.38 -34.85
CA ILE A 53 44.13 21.86 -33.88
C ILE A 53 42.80 21.11 -34.09
N SER A 54 42.42 20.90 -35.35
CA SER A 54 41.22 20.13 -35.69
C SER A 54 41.28 18.71 -35.13
N GLY A 55 42.42 18.02 -35.25
CA GLY A 55 42.60 16.67 -34.69
C GLY A 55 42.42 16.63 -33.17
N ALA A 56 42.97 17.61 -32.45
CA ALA A 56 42.81 17.73 -31.00
C ALA A 56 41.35 18.00 -30.59
N LEU A 57 40.62 18.85 -31.33
CA LEU A 57 39.21 19.14 -31.09
C LEU A 57 38.33 17.90 -31.30
N PHE A 58 38.55 17.14 -32.38
CA PHE A 58 37.83 15.87 -32.60
C PHE A 58 38.15 14.83 -31.52
N GLY A 59 39.42 14.72 -31.09
CA GLY A 59 39.80 13.81 -30.01
C GLY A 59 39.12 14.16 -28.68
N ALA A 60 39.12 15.44 -28.30
CA ALA A 60 38.43 15.92 -27.10
C ALA A 60 36.91 15.73 -27.20
N GLY A 61 36.32 16.04 -28.36
CA GLY A 61 34.90 15.80 -28.62
C GLY A 61 34.53 14.33 -28.50
N ALA A 62 35.31 13.42 -29.10
CA ALA A 62 35.10 11.98 -29.02
C ALA A 62 35.20 11.45 -27.59
N SER A 63 36.17 11.96 -26.80
CA SER A 63 36.32 11.60 -25.38
C SER A 63 35.09 12.01 -24.55
N LEU A 64 34.56 13.22 -24.76
CA LEU A 64 33.36 13.71 -24.08
C LEU A 64 32.09 12.94 -24.48
N LEU A 65 31.95 12.56 -25.75
CA LEU A 65 30.88 11.66 -26.18
C LEU A 65 31.01 10.29 -25.54
N GLY A 66 32.23 9.73 -25.51
CA GLY A 66 32.50 8.47 -24.84
C GLY A 66 32.08 8.50 -23.37
N ALA A 67 32.50 9.54 -22.63
CA ALA A 67 32.12 9.74 -21.23
C ALA A 67 30.61 9.87 -21.04
N TRP A 68 29.92 10.61 -21.92
CA TRP A 68 28.47 10.75 -21.87
C TRP A 68 27.73 9.43 -22.16
N VAL A 69 28.19 8.65 -23.12
CA VAL A 69 27.63 7.32 -23.41
C VAL A 69 27.82 6.38 -22.21
N THR A 70 29.01 6.38 -21.59
CA THR A 70 29.27 5.59 -20.38
C THR A 70 28.36 6.02 -19.23
N GLU A 71 28.18 7.32 -19.01
CA GLU A 71 27.29 7.85 -17.97
C GLU A 71 25.83 7.47 -18.21
N ILE A 72 25.35 7.50 -19.45
CA ILE A 72 23.98 7.06 -19.78
C ILE A 72 23.81 5.57 -19.54
N ASN A 73 24.77 4.76 -20.00
CA ASN A 73 24.72 3.32 -19.79
C ASN A 73 24.73 3.01 -18.30
N LYS A 74 25.59 3.68 -17.52
CA LYS A 74 25.63 3.56 -16.06
C LYS A 74 24.29 3.93 -15.42
N ARG A 75 23.69 5.07 -15.77
CA ARG A 75 22.37 5.47 -15.24
C ARG A 75 21.26 4.47 -15.56
N ARG A 76 21.28 3.91 -16.78
CA ARG A 76 20.33 2.86 -17.18
C ARG A 76 20.54 1.60 -16.34
N THR A 77 21.76 1.11 -16.23
CA THR A 77 22.11 -0.05 -15.41
C THR A 77 21.76 0.16 -13.94
N ASP A 78 22.12 1.30 -13.34
CA ASP A 78 21.80 1.62 -11.93
C ASP A 78 20.28 1.64 -11.68
N THR A 79 19.49 2.12 -12.66
CA THR A 79 18.03 2.14 -12.58
C THR A 79 17.45 0.73 -12.70
N GLU A 80 17.96 -0.10 -13.60
CA GLU A 80 17.56 -1.49 -13.76
C GLU A 80 17.92 -2.34 -12.54
N ASP A 81 19.14 -2.17 -12.02
CA ASP A 81 19.61 -2.85 -10.81
C ASP A 81 18.80 -2.44 -9.58
N LYS A 82 18.43 -1.16 -9.46
CA LYS A 82 17.52 -0.71 -8.41
C LYS A 82 16.16 -1.39 -8.52
N LYS A 83 15.53 -1.40 -9.70
CA LYS A 83 14.24 -2.07 -9.92
C LYS A 83 14.31 -3.57 -9.63
N ARG A 84 15.42 -4.21 -9.99
CA ARG A 84 15.66 -5.62 -9.70
C ARG A 84 15.74 -5.87 -8.19
N ARG A 85 16.54 -5.07 -7.46
CA ARG A 85 16.64 -5.15 -6.00
C ARG A 85 15.29 -4.93 -5.30
N GLU A 86 14.50 -3.96 -5.76
CA GLU A 86 13.14 -3.70 -5.25
C GLU A 86 12.20 -4.89 -5.48
N SER A 87 12.24 -5.49 -6.68
CA SER A 87 11.47 -6.70 -7.00
C SER A 87 11.89 -7.89 -6.12
N ASP A 88 13.20 -8.11 -5.98
CA ASP A 88 13.73 -9.23 -5.20
C ASP A 88 13.44 -9.06 -3.70
N ALA A 89 13.49 -7.83 -3.19
CA ALA A 89 13.08 -7.50 -1.82
C ALA A 89 11.61 -7.83 -1.56
N ARG A 90 10.70 -7.46 -2.49
CA ARG A 90 9.28 -7.81 -2.37
C ARG A 90 9.06 -9.31 -2.30
N LYS A 91 9.70 -10.08 -3.20
CA LYS A 91 9.63 -11.55 -3.21
C LYS A 91 10.20 -12.16 -1.92
N TYR A 92 11.26 -11.59 -1.37
CA TYR A 92 11.88 -12.06 -0.14
C TYR A 92 10.98 -11.89 1.10
N LEU A 93 10.26 -10.77 1.18
CA LEU A 93 9.38 -10.45 2.31
C LEU A 93 7.96 -11.06 2.17
N ALA A 94 7.56 -11.41 0.95
CA ALA A 94 6.25 -11.97 0.64
C ALA A 94 5.84 -13.21 1.49
N PRO A 95 6.71 -14.20 1.78
CA PRO A 95 6.33 -15.35 2.61
C PRO A 95 5.94 -14.96 4.03
N GLU A 96 6.68 -14.03 4.64
CA GLU A 96 6.40 -13.53 5.98
C GLU A 96 5.08 -12.75 5.98
N LEU A 97 4.92 -11.85 5.00
CA LEU A 97 3.71 -11.06 4.86
C LEU A 97 2.48 -11.97 4.72
N LYS A 98 2.52 -12.97 3.82
CA LYS A 98 1.45 -13.95 3.69
C LYS A 98 1.14 -14.67 5.00
N ARG A 99 2.17 -15.16 5.70
CA ARG A 99 2.03 -15.88 6.97
C ARG A 99 1.30 -15.03 8.02
N THR A 100 1.65 -13.75 8.13
CA THR A 100 1.01 -12.83 9.08
C THR A 100 -0.43 -12.49 8.67
N ILE A 101 -0.71 -12.27 7.38
CA ILE A 101 -2.07 -11.98 6.88
C ILE A 101 -2.99 -13.18 7.08
N ASP A 102 -2.53 -14.39 6.74
CA ASP A 102 -3.29 -15.63 6.99
C ASP A 102 -3.63 -15.78 8.47
N ARG A 103 -2.70 -15.40 9.36
CA ARG A 103 -2.95 -15.41 10.81
C ARG A 103 -3.97 -14.35 11.23
N ALA A 104 -3.90 -13.13 10.70
CA ALA A 104 -4.90 -12.10 10.97
C ALA A 104 -6.30 -12.54 10.49
N LEU A 105 -6.40 -13.16 9.30
CA LEU A 105 -7.66 -13.73 8.81
C LEU A 105 -8.21 -14.82 9.72
N PHE A 106 -7.35 -15.72 10.21
CA PHE A 106 -7.74 -16.73 11.20
C PHE A 106 -8.27 -16.08 12.48
N ILE A 107 -7.56 -15.11 13.04
CA ILE A 107 -7.96 -14.39 14.25
C ILE A 107 -9.32 -13.73 14.05
N HIS A 108 -9.53 -13.04 12.92
CA HIS A 108 -10.81 -12.44 12.57
C HIS A 108 -11.94 -13.49 12.56
N GLN A 109 -11.74 -14.63 11.90
CA GLN A 109 -12.74 -15.70 11.84
C GLN A 109 -13.10 -16.24 13.24
N ARG A 110 -12.11 -16.46 14.11
CA ARG A 110 -12.36 -16.91 15.49
C ARG A 110 -13.03 -15.82 16.31
N ALA A 111 -12.63 -14.57 16.16
CA ALA A 111 -13.21 -13.45 16.89
C ALA A 111 -14.69 -13.24 16.51
N VAL A 112 -15.05 -13.41 15.25
CA VAL A 112 -16.45 -13.39 14.78
C VAL A 112 -17.28 -14.49 15.46
N ALA A 113 -16.75 -15.72 15.49
CA ALA A 113 -17.44 -16.85 16.12
C ALA A 113 -17.65 -16.60 17.62
N ASN A 114 -16.60 -16.20 18.34
CA ASN A 114 -16.66 -15.94 19.77
C ASN A 114 -17.56 -14.74 20.11
N PHE A 115 -17.50 -13.66 19.33
CA PHE A 115 -18.40 -12.52 19.49
C PHE A 115 -19.87 -12.94 19.34
N SER A 116 -20.17 -13.76 18.33
CA SER A 116 -21.54 -14.23 18.07
C SER A 116 -22.07 -15.10 19.19
N MET A 117 -21.24 -16.01 19.71
CA MET A 117 -21.63 -16.86 20.83
C MET A 117 -21.79 -16.07 22.12
N ALA A 118 -20.82 -15.21 22.47
CA ALA A 118 -20.91 -14.35 23.64
C ALA A 118 -22.16 -13.44 23.59
N SER A 119 -22.51 -12.94 22.40
CA SER A 119 -23.72 -12.13 22.20
C SER A 119 -25.00 -12.97 22.38
N SER A 120 -24.96 -14.25 21.99
CA SER A 120 -26.11 -15.15 22.13
C SER A 120 -26.32 -15.60 23.57
N GLU A 121 -25.24 -15.88 24.29
CA GLU A 121 -25.28 -16.16 25.73
C GLU A 121 -25.85 -14.97 26.51
N TYR A 122 -25.43 -13.75 26.15
CA TYR A 122 -26.00 -12.52 26.72
C TYR A 122 -27.51 -12.37 26.47
N THR A 123 -28.05 -12.97 25.41
CA THR A 123 -29.49 -12.98 25.09
C THR A 123 -30.24 -14.20 25.66
N GLY A 124 -29.55 -15.05 26.43
CA GLY A 124 -30.13 -16.18 27.16
C GLY A 124 -30.09 -17.52 26.42
N HIS A 125 -29.38 -17.61 25.29
CA HIS A 125 -29.18 -18.86 24.56
C HIS A 125 -27.85 -19.52 24.94
N GLN A 126 -27.90 -20.73 25.51
CA GLN A 126 -26.69 -21.51 25.79
C GLN A 126 -26.17 -22.18 24.52
N PHE A 127 -24.94 -21.84 24.14
CA PHE A 127 -24.16 -22.54 23.11
C PHE A 127 -22.94 -23.19 23.75
N SER A 128 -22.44 -24.28 23.16
CA SER A 128 -21.19 -24.91 23.61
C SER A 128 -20.02 -23.96 23.42
N GLU A 129 -19.18 -23.77 24.45
CA GLU A 129 -17.99 -22.91 24.39
C GLU A 129 -17.02 -23.34 23.27
N LEU A 130 -16.44 -22.36 22.57
CA LEU A 130 -15.50 -22.59 21.46
C LEU A 130 -14.10 -23.05 21.94
N ASN A 131 -13.85 -23.00 23.26
CA ASN A 131 -12.58 -23.35 23.90
C ASN A 131 -11.34 -22.64 23.34
N ASP A 132 -11.51 -21.49 22.67
CA ASP A 132 -10.39 -20.70 22.17
C ASP A 132 -9.67 -20.02 23.34
N LEU A 133 -8.34 -20.04 23.30
CA LEU A 133 -7.46 -19.47 24.32
C LEU A 133 -6.91 -18.13 23.83
N GLN A 134 -6.42 -17.30 24.76
CA GLN A 134 -5.81 -16.00 24.44
C GLN A 134 -4.79 -16.09 23.30
N LYS A 135 -3.92 -17.11 23.36
CA LYS A 135 -2.87 -17.38 22.37
C LYS A 135 -3.42 -17.56 20.94
N ASP A 136 -4.67 -17.95 20.78
CA ASP A 136 -5.30 -18.16 19.47
C ASP A 136 -5.64 -16.83 18.78
N PHE A 137 -5.68 -15.74 19.55
CA PHE A 137 -5.91 -14.38 19.08
C PHE A 137 -4.63 -13.56 18.93
N ILE A 138 -3.48 -14.11 19.32
CA ILE A 138 -2.19 -13.42 19.20
C ILE A 138 -1.71 -13.48 17.73
N PRO A 139 -1.43 -12.33 17.10
CA PRO A 139 -0.92 -12.29 15.73
C PRO A 139 0.52 -12.79 15.66
N TYR A 140 0.91 -13.20 14.46
CA TYR A 140 2.29 -13.52 14.20
C TYR A 140 3.09 -12.25 13.94
N MET A 141 4.12 -12.04 14.75
CA MET A 141 5.04 -10.92 14.55
C MET A 141 5.97 -11.15 13.37
N PRO A 142 6.39 -10.06 12.68
CA PRO A 142 7.43 -10.15 11.67
C PRO A 142 8.76 -10.56 12.32
N SER A 143 9.52 -11.37 11.60
CA SER A 143 10.86 -11.84 11.97
C SER A 143 11.95 -11.21 11.12
N LEU A 144 11.61 -10.78 9.90
CA LEU A 144 12.53 -10.16 8.97
C LEU A 144 12.62 -8.65 9.18
N TYR A 145 11.51 -7.99 9.53
CA TYR A 145 11.49 -6.55 9.84
C TYR A 145 11.94 -6.26 11.28
N PRO A 146 12.69 -5.18 11.56
CA PRO A 146 13.28 -4.21 10.61
C PRO A 146 14.70 -4.59 10.13
N ASN A 147 15.24 -5.72 10.60
CA ASN A 147 16.67 -6.02 10.52
C ASN A 147 17.12 -6.61 9.17
N SER A 148 16.18 -7.03 8.33
CA SER A 148 16.48 -7.60 7.01
C SER A 148 17.08 -6.55 6.07
N PRO A 149 18.24 -6.81 5.43
CA PRO A 149 18.81 -5.93 4.41
C PRO A 149 17.87 -5.68 3.23
N GLN A 150 16.99 -6.64 2.93
CA GLN A 150 16.01 -6.55 1.85
C GLN A 150 14.98 -5.45 2.10
N PHE A 151 14.68 -5.11 3.36
CA PHE A 151 13.79 -3.99 3.68
C PHE A 151 14.34 -2.66 3.16
N GLN A 152 15.66 -2.44 3.23
CA GLN A 152 16.31 -1.21 2.75
C GLN A 152 16.22 -1.05 1.22
N ASN A 153 15.98 -2.15 0.51
CA ASN A 153 15.85 -2.15 -0.94
C ASN A 153 14.40 -1.94 -1.41
N LEU A 154 13.43 -1.82 -0.51
CA LEU A 154 12.05 -1.51 -0.88
C LEU A 154 11.92 -0.05 -1.38
N SER A 155 10.92 0.18 -2.21
CA SER A 155 10.49 1.54 -2.51
C SER A 155 9.96 2.22 -1.24
N GLY A 156 10.01 3.55 -1.17
CA GLY A 156 9.51 4.28 0.00
C GLY A 156 8.04 4.00 0.32
N ASP A 157 7.21 3.87 -0.72
CA ASP A 157 5.78 3.57 -0.58
C ASP A 157 5.54 2.13 -0.07
N ASP A 158 6.29 1.16 -0.59
CA ASP A 158 6.19 -0.24 -0.16
C ASP A 158 6.67 -0.42 1.27
N ALA A 159 7.79 0.23 1.63
CA ALA A 159 8.31 0.22 2.99
C ALA A 159 7.30 0.82 3.97
N THR A 160 6.71 1.97 3.64
CA THR A 160 5.70 2.63 4.47
C THR A 160 4.46 1.77 4.65
N THR A 161 3.98 1.18 3.56
CA THR A 161 2.81 0.28 3.56
C THR A 161 3.06 -0.93 4.47
N LEU A 162 4.25 -1.53 4.38
CA LEU A 162 4.64 -2.67 5.20
C LEU A 162 4.73 -2.31 6.69
N VAL A 163 5.33 -1.15 7.01
CA VAL A 163 5.46 -0.65 8.39
C VAL A 163 4.09 -0.44 9.02
N PHE A 164 3.17 0.26 8.35
CA PHE A 164 1.83 0.48 8.90
C PHE A 164 1.09 -0.82 9.17
N TYR A 165 1.20 -1.79 8.26
CA TYR A 165 0.62 -3.09 8.49
C TYR A 165 1.25 -3.80 9.71
N TYR A 166 2.57 -3.83 9.86
CA TYR A 166 3.20 -4.46 11.02
C TYR A 166 2.93 -3.74 12.35
N ASP A 167 2.86 -2.41 12.34
CA ASP A 167 2.45 -1.63 13.52
C ASP A 167 1.03 -1.98 13.95
N SER A 168 0.11 -2.23 13.00
CA SER A 168 -1.25 -2.68 13.31
C SER A 168 -1.29 -4.06 13.95
N LEU A 169 -0.35 -4.96 13.61
CA LEU A 169 -0.22 -6.26 14.27
C LEU A 169 0.27 -6.09 15.72
N HIS A 170 1.18 -5.16 15.98
CA HIS A 170 1.59 -4.81 17.34
C HIS A 170 0.43 -4.22 18.15
N ALA A 171 -0.40 -3.36 17.54
CA ALA A 171 -1.60 -2.84 18.18
C ALA A 171 -2.60 -3.96 18.51
N LEU A 172 -2.80 -4.91 17.61
CA LEU A 172 -3.65 -6.09 17.83
C LEU A 172 -3.12 -6.97 18.97
N ASP A 173 -1.83 -7.30 18.98
CA ASP A 173 -1.20 -8.11 20.03
C ASP A 173 -1.35 -7.48 21.40
N LYS A 174 -0.97 -6.20 21.52
CA LYS A 174 -1.14 -5.44 22.75
C LYS A 174 -2.62 -5.39 23.15
N GLY A 175 -3.53 -5.17 22.20
CA GLY A 175 -4.96 -5.15 22.45
C GLY A 175 -5.47 -6.47 23.01
N VAL A 176 -5.06 -7.61 22.45
CA VAL A 176 -5.44 -8.93 22.95
C VAL A 176 -4.89 -9.14 24.36
N ILE A 177 -3.62 -8.83 24.61
CA ILE A 177 -3.01 -8.97 25.95
C ILE A 177 -3.74 -8.10 26.97
N ASP A 178 -3.97 -6.84 26.62
CA ASP A 178 -4.56 -5.84 27.50
C ASP A 178 -6.03 -6.15 27.80
N TRP A 179 -6.81 -6.65 26.84
CA TRP A 179 -8.26 -6.86 27.03
C TRP A 179 -8.62 -8.21 27.63
N TRP A 180 -7.85 -9.26 27.35
CA TRP A 180 -8.24 -10.63 27.71
C TRP A 180 -8.43 -10.87 29.21
N ASN A 181 -7.60 -10.24 30.06
CA ASN A 181 -7.61 -10.42 31.50
C ASN A 181 -8.14 -9.19 32.27
N ARG A 182 -8.83 -8.26 31.60
CA ARG A 182 -9.40 -7.09 32.29
C ARG A 182 -10.58 -7.51 33.16
N GLU A 183 -10.46 -7.22 34.46
CA GLU A 183 -11.54 -7.44 35.42
C GLU A 183 -12.83 -6.71 35.00
N GLY A 184 -13.97 -7.40 35.13
CA GLY A 184 -15.30 -6.84 34.87
C GLY A 184 -15.66 -6.66 33.38
N GLN A 185 -14.82 -7.11 32.44
CA GLN A 185 -15.17 -7.07 31.02
C GLN A 185 -16.06 -8.24 30.61
N LEU A 186 -17.14 -7.93 29.89
CA LEU A 186 -17.96 -8.95 29.25
C LEU A 186 -17.22 -9.53 28.04
N PRO A 187 -17.31 -10.84 27.78
CA PRO A 187 -16.66 -11.46 26.63
C PRO A 187 -17.02 -10.80 25.29
N VAL A 188 -18.27 -10.32 25.14
CA VAL A 188 -18.72 -9.55 23.96
C VAL A 188 -17.84 -8.32 23.68
N ASN A 189 -17.43 -7.59 24.73
CA ASN A 189 -16.58 -6.40 24.57
C ASN A 189 -15.16 -6.78 24.17
N ILE A 190 -14.62 -7.87 24.72
CA ILE A 190 -13.28 -8.37 24.40
C ILE A 190 -13.22 -8.73 22.91
N PHE A 191 -14.15 -9.56 22.45
CA PHE A 191 -14.15 -10.00 21.05
C PHE A 191 -14.53 -8.88 20.08
N LEU A 192 -15.35 -7.91 20.49
CA LEU A 192 -15.60 -6.72 19.67
C LEU A 192 -14.32 -5.88 19.49
N CYS A 193 -13.54 -5.68 20.56
CA CYS A 193 -12.29 -4.95 20.45
C CYS A 193 -11.27 -5.67 19.55
N ILE A 194 -11.13 -6.98 19.72
CA ILE A 194 -10.27 -7.81 18.87
C ILE A 194 -10.71 -7.72 17.40
N LEU A 195 -12.02 -7.78 17.13
CA LEU A 195 -12.59 -7.62 15.79
C LEU A 195 -12.24 -6.28 15.16
N THR A 196 -12.34 -5.18 15.91
CA THR A 196 -11.96 -3.85 15.42
C THR A 196 -10.48 -3.77 15.07
N LEU A 197 -9.59 -4.26 15.95
CA LEU A 197 -8.14 -4.21 15.73
C LEU A 197 -7.70 -5.09 14.55
N VAL A 198 -8.28 -6.28 14.41
CA VAL A 198 -7.95 -7.17 13.30
C VAL A 198 -8.53 -6.66 11.97
N ASP A 199 -9.68 -5.99 11.96
CA ASP A 199 -10.23 -5.36 10.75
C ASP A 199 -9.33 -4.22 10.23
N GLU A 200 -8.77 -3.42 11.15
CA GLU A 200 -7.78 -2.40 10.80
C GLU A 200 -6.53 -3.03 10.16
N ALA A 201 -5.99 -4.09 10.78
CA ALA A 201 -4.85 -4.81 10.23
C ALA A 201 -5.16 -5.42 8.85
N LEU A 202 -6.33 -6.02 8.67
CA LEU A 202 -6.76 -6.59 7.39
C LEU A 202 -7.01 -5.52 6.32
N THR A 203 -7.46 -4.32 6.71
CA THR A 203 -7.60 -3.19 5.79
C THR A 203 -6.24 -2.71 5.28
N LEU A 204 -5.24 -2.61 6.16
CA LEU A 204 -3.87 -2.27 5.76
C LEU A 204 -3.22 -3.38 4.93
N ALA A 205 -3.56 -4.64 5.22
CA ALA A 205 -3.08 -5.79 4.46
C ALA A 205 -3.48 -5.75 2.97
N GLU A 206 -4.60 -5.12 2.59
CA GLU A 206 -5.02 -5.03 1.17
C GLU A 206 -3.95 -4.36 0.30
N SER A 207 -3.37 -3.25 0.79
CA SER A 207 -2.28 -2.57 0.08
C SER A 207 -1.03 -3.45 0.03
N CYS A 208 -0.71 -4.16 1.11
CA CYS A 208 0.40 -5.12 1.14
C CYS A 208 0.23 -6.24 0.12
N ILE A 209 -0.98 -6.83 0.01
CA ILE A 209 -1.29 -7.91 -0.93
C ILE A 209 -1.02 -7.46 -2.38
N LYS A 210 -1.45 -6.24 -2.72
CA LYS A 210 -1.27 -5.66 -4.04
C LYS A 210 0.19 -5.31 -4.32
N ASN A 211 0.85 -4.59 -3.41
CA ASN A 211 2.19 -4.06 -3.63
C ASN A 211 3.27 -5.14 -3.71
N PHE A 212 3.11 -6.20 -2.91
CA PHE A 212 4.01 -7.35 -2.85
C PHE A 212 3.58 -8.50 -3.77
N ASP A 213 2.54 -8.28 -4.59
CA ASP A 213 2.05 -9.23 -5.58
C ASP A 213 1.77 -10.64 -5.03
N LEU A 214 1.14 -10.69 -3.84
CA LEU A 214 0.98 -11.94 -3.11
C LEU A 214 0.06 -12.94 -3.80
N GLU A 215 -0.90 -12.46 -4.60
CA GLU A 215 -1.83 -13.33 -5.33
C GLU A 215 -1.11 -14.13 -6.43
N ASN A 216 -0.16 -13.51 -7.12
CA ASN A 216 0.63 -14.19 -8.14
C ASN A 216 1.69 -15.10 -7.51
N LEU A 217 2.29 -14.69 -6.40
CA LEU A 217 3.29 -15.49 -5.69
C LEU A 217 2.68 -16.68 -4.95
N TYR A 218 1.45 -16.55 -4.48
CA TYR A 218 0.75 -17.57 -3.70
C TYR A 218 -0.71 -17.76 -4.15
N PRO A 219 -0.90 -18.25 -5.38
CA PRO A 219 -2.23 -18.50 -5.90
C PRO A 219 -2.95 -19.58 -5.06
N PRO A 220 -4.29 -19.56 -5.02
CA PRO A 220 -5.06 -20.61 -4.39
C PRO A 220 -4.75 -21.97 -5.05
N LYS A 221 -4.71 -23.04 -4.24
CA LYS A 221 -4.42 -24.40 -4.73
C LYS A 221 -5.44 -24.91 -5.75
N TYR A 222 -6.68 -24.43 -5.65
CA TYR A 222 -7.80 -24.79 -6.51
C TYR A 222 -8.58 -23.52 -6.85
N GLU A 223 -9.18 -23.46 -8.04
CA GLU A 223 -9.98 -22.30 -8.49
C GLU A 223 -11.19 -22.02 -7.59
N SER A 224 -11.73 -23.06 -6.94
CA SER A 224 -12.83 -22.94 -5.98
C SER A 224 -12.41 -22.29 -4.66
N HIS A 225 -11.11 -22.22 -4.36
CA HIS A 225 -10.62 -21.62 -3.13
C HIS A 225 -10.49 -20.10 -3.31
N PRO A 226 -10.99 -19.30 -2.35
CA PRO A 226 -10.90 -17.85 -2.46
C PRO A 226 -9.45 -17.37 -2.39
N THR A 227 -9.16 -16.34 -3.18
CA THR A 227 -7.90 -15.59 -3.15
C THR A 227 -7.71 -14.87 -1.81
N LEU A 228 -6.49 -14.39 -1.53
CA LEU A 228 -6.20 -13.72 -0.27
C LEU A 228 -7.02 -12.43 -0.13
N SER A 229 -7.09 -11.65 -1.19
CA SER A 229 -7.90 -10.44 -1.33
C SER A 229 -9.39 -10.74 -1.12
N SER A 230 -9.91 -11.83 -1.70
CA SER A 230 -11.31 -12.24 -1.53
C SER A 230 -11.63 -12.60 -0.08
N LYS A 231 -10.71 -13.25 0.64
CA LYS A 231 -10.87 -13.56 2.07
C LYS A 231 -10.88 -12.29 2.92
N VAL A 232 -10.00 -11.33 2.62
CA VAL A 232 -9.97 -10.02 3.28
C VAL A 232 -11.28 -9.26 3.03
N GLU A 233 -11.73 -9.20 1.78
CA GLU A 233 -12.97 -8.52 1.42
C GLU A 233 -14.19 -9.16 2.12
N THR A 234 -14.22 -10.49 2.19
CA THR A 234 -15.27 -11.23 2.92
C THR A 234 -15.25 -10.88 4.40
N SER A 235 -14.07 -10.81 5.01
CA SER A 235 -13.91 -10.41 6.41
C SER A 235 -14.46 -9.01 6.67
N LYS A 236 -14.13 -8.05 5.81
CA LYS A 236 -14.67 -6.66 5.89
C LYS A 236 -16.18 -6.60 5.70
N LYS A 237 -16.76 -7.43 4.82
CA LYS A 237 -18.21 -7.52 4.65
C LYS A 237 -18.89 -7.99 5.94
N ILE A 238 -18.29 -8.98 6.60
CA ILE A 238 -18.75 -9.48 7.90
C ILE A 238 -18.64 -8.39 8.96
N GLN A 239 -17.50 -7.69 9.05
CA GLN A 239 -17.31 -6.60 10.00
C GLN A 239 -18.37 -5.49 9.83
N LYS A 240 -18.59 -5.02 8.60
CA LYS A 240 -19.65 -4.04 8.29
C LYS A 240 -21.04 -4.51 8.67
N MET A 241 -21.29 -5.82 8.62
CA MET A 241 -22.56 -6.38 9.07
C MET A 241 -22.72 -6.20 10.59
N TYR A 242 -21.69 -6.50 11.38
CA TYR A 242 -21.71 -6.32 12.84
C TYR A 242 -21.83 -4.86 13.26
N GLU A 243 -21.12 -3.93 12.61
CA GLU A 243 -21.26 -2.49 12.88
C GLU A 243 -22.70 -2.00 12.66
N ARG A 244 -23.37 -2.51 11.62
CA ARG A 244 -24.78 -2.20 11.36
C ARG A 244 -25.71 -2.78 12.43
N PHE A 245 -25.42 -3.96 12.94
CA PHE A 245 -26.19 -4.54 14.05
C PHE A 245 -26.03 -3.71 15.32
N ILE A 246 -24.78 -3.42 15.71
CA ILE A 246 -24.48 -2.61 16.90
C ILE A 246 -25.13 -1.23 16.81
N SER A 247 -25.01 -0.54 15.67
CA SER A 247 -25.60 0.79 15.48
C SER A 247 -27.14 0.78 15.53
N LYS A 248 -27.80 -0.30 15.05
CA LYS A 248 -29.25 -0.47 15.18
C LYS A 248 -29.66 -0.68 16.64
N ASP A 249 -28.93 -1.51 17.39
CA ASP A 249 -29.25 -1.78 18.80
C ASP A 249 -29.02 -0.55 19.68
N VAL A 250 -27.95 0.22 19.45
CA VAL A 250 -27.73 1.50 20.13
C VAL A 250 -28.87 2.48 19.84
N LYS A 251 -29.32 2.59 18.59
CA LYS A 251 -30.48 3.43 18.23
C LYS A 251 -31.76 2.95 18.92
N LYS A 252 -32.05 1.65 18.90
CA LYS A 252 -33.22 1.05 19.56
C LYS A 252 -33.20 1.27 21.06
N ASN A 253 -32.05 1.13 21.72
CA ASN A 253 -31.89 1.41 23.14
C ASN A 253 -32.03 2.90 23.46
N SER A 254 -31.55 3.80 22.60
CA SER A 254 -31.75 5.25 22.75
C SER A 254 -33.23 5.67 22.61
N LEU A 255 -33.98 5.00 21.71
CA LEU A 255 -35.41 5.18 21.51
C LEU A 255 -36.23 4.55 22.65
N GLY A 256 -35.82 3.39 23.18
CA GLY A 256 -36.41 2.75 24.35
C GLY A 256 -36.21 3.58 25.64
N LYS A 257 -35.04 4.21 25.81
CA LYS A 257 -34.79 5.18 26.89
C LYS A 257 -35.64 6.44 26.72
N LYS A 258 -35.84 6.94 25.49
CA LYS A 258 -36.79 8.03 25.21
C LYS A 258 -38.24 7.63 25.51
N HIS A 259 -38.64 6.39 25.23
CA HIS A 259 -39.97 5.87 25.59
C HIS A 259 -40.14 5.69 27.11
N SER A 260 -39.10 5.32 27.84
CA SER A 260 -39.15 5.20 29.32
C SER A 260 -39.07 6.56 30.03
N LEU A 261 -38.38 7.55 29.46
CA LEU A 261 -38.39 8.93 29.94
C LEU A 261 -39.71 9.65 29.62
N THR A 262 -40.28 9.43 28.44
CA THR A 262 -41.59 10.00 28.07
C THR A 262 -42.76 9.32 28.79
N SER A 263 -42.67 8.02 29.13
CA SER A 263 -43.66 7.36 29.99
C SER A 263 -43.54 7.78 31.46
N ARG A 264 -42.32 8.01 31.97
CA ARG A 264 -42.09 8.61 33.31
C ARG A 264 -42.47 10.08 33.40
N LEU A 265 -42.33 10.86 32.32
CA LEU A 265 -42.80 12.26 32.25
C LEU A 265 -44.32 12.35 32.07
N LYS A 266 -44.95 11.47 31.27
CA LYS A 266 -46.43 11.38 31.19
C LYS A 266 -47.05 10.90 32.50
N GLY A 267 -46.39 9.99 33.23
CA GLY A 267 -46.81 9.55 34.57
C GLY A 267 -46.64 10.60 35.68
N ARG A 268 -45.74 11.59 35.51
CA ARG A 268 -45.60 12.75 36.41
C ARG A 268 -46.50 13.93 36.03
N ALA A 269 -46.76 14.15 34.74
CA ALA A 269 -47.72 15.15 34.29
C ALA A 269 -49.18 14.77 34.63
N ALA A 270 -49.51 13.47 34.68
CA ALA A 270 -50.82 12.98 35.12
C ALA A 270 -51.05 13.03 36.64
N ARG A 271 -50.04 13.36 37.46
CA ARG A 271 -50.18 13.57 38.91
C ARG A 271 -50.20 15.04 39.34
N LEU A 272 -50.27 15.96 38.38
CA LEU A 272 -50.34 17.42 38.63
C LEU A 272 -51.64 18.06 38.14
N VAL A 273 -52.64 17.24 37.78
CA VAL A 273 -53.99 17.69 37.35
C VAL A 273 -55.11 17.02 38.16
N VAL A 274 -54.80 16.49 39.34
CA VAL A 274 -55.83 16.10 40.32
C VAL A 274 -55.49 16.81 41.63
N LEU A 275 -56.00 18.04 41.74
CA LEU A 275 -56.62 18.51 42.97
C LEU A 275 -57.96 17.78 43.13
#